data_AF-A0A1J8Q0N0-F1
#
_entry.id   AF-A0A1J8Q0N0-F1
#
_cell.length_a   1.000
_cell.length_b   1.000
_cell.length_c   1.000
_cell.angle_alpha   90.00
_cell.angle_beta   90.00
_cell.angle_gamma   90.00
#
_symmetry.space_group_name_H-M   'P 1'
#
loop_
_entity.id
_entity.type
_entity.pdbx_description
1 polymer ?
#
loop_
_entity_poly.entity_id
_entity_poly.type
_entity_poly.pdbx_seq_one_letter_code
_entity_poly.pdbx_strand_id
1 'polypeptide(L)'
;MTAAVEIWYDPDPSSTIIAEDAVFVGSFFAIHDEEIEPKLHLQSPWLLRLELDRAKMIDRKLTMAYVAGRIAESFKTDLFVIWSEDDTEKLTIRMV
;
A
#
# COMPACT_ATOMS: atom_id res chain seq x y z
N MET A 1 -15.54 1.68 -6.35
CA MET A 1 -14.42 0.75 -6.14
C MET A 1 -13.73 1.15 -4.86
N THR A 2 -13.31 2.41 -4.75
CA THR A 2 -12.79 3.01 -3.52
C THR A 2 -13.92 3.34 -2.54
N ALA A 3 -13.73 3.00 -1.27
CA ALA A 3 -14.59 3.34 -0.13
C ALA A 3 -14.13 4.64 0.54
N ALA A 4 -12.81 4.81 0.74
CA ALA A 4 -12.23 6.02 1.32
C ALA A 4 -10.88 6.37 0.69
N VAL A 5 -10.54 7.66 0.72
CA VAL A 5 -9.24 8.20 0.29
C VAL A 5 -8.75 9.14 1.37
N GLU A 6 -7.52 8.91 1.83
CA GLU A 6 -6.92 9.65 2.93
C GLU A 6 -5.49 10.06 2.57
N ILE A 7 -5.07 11.23 3.04
CA ILE A 7 -3.69 11.69 2.94
C ILE A 7 -3.15 11.83 4.36
N TRP A 8 -2.03 11.17 4.61
CA TRP A 8 -1.36 11.17 5.90
C TRP A 8 0.07 11.69 5.75
N TYR A 9 0.57 12.35 6.79
CA TYR A 9 1.99 12.61 6.94
C TYR A 9 2.60 11.45 7.75
N ASP A 10 3.33 10.57 7.07
CA ASP A 10 3.92 9.35 7.63
C ASP A 10 5.44 9.37 7.33
N PRO A 11 6.25 9.98 8.20
CA PRO A 11 7.63 10.35 7.88
C PRO A 11 8.62 9.19 7.94
N ASP A 12 8.27 8.08 8.59
CA ASP A 12 9.13 6.90 8.68
C ASP A 12 8.72 5.89 7.61
N PRO A 13 9.56 5.63 6.60
CA PRO A 13 9.23 4.70 5.53
C PRO A 13 9.28 3.23 5.96
N SER A 14 9.93 2.91 7.08
CA SER A 14 10.06 1.54 7.59
C SER A 14 8.96 1.13 8.57
N SER A 15 8.19 2.11 9.05
CA SER A 15 7.07 1.91 9.96
C SER A 15 5.86 2.73 9.51
N THR A 16 4.83 2.82 10.34
CA THR A 16 3.69 3.68 10.05
C THR A 16 3.04 4.17 11.32
N ILE A 17 2.56 5.42 11.30
CA ILE A 17 1.72 5.98 12.38
C ILE A 17 0.30 5.38 12.40
N ILE A 18 -0.10 4.69 11.34
CA ILE A 18 -1.43 4.10 11.20
C ILE A 18 -1.42 2.69 11.77
N ALA A 19 -1.95 2.53 12.98
CA ALA A 19 -1.89 1.27 13.74
C ALA A 19 -2.47 0.07 12.99
N GLU A 20 -3.54 0.26 12.22
CA GLU A 20 -4.17 -0.81 11.43
C GLU A 20 -3.32 -1.29 10.24
N ASP A 21 -2.39 -0.46 9.77
CA ASP A 21 -1.52 -0.81 8.66
C ASP A 21 -0.18 -1.41 9.12
N ALA A 22 0.15 -1.31 10.41
CA ALA A 22 1.46 -1.66 10.97
C ALA A 22 1.89 -3.11 10.69
N VAL A 23 0.96 -4.06 10.68
CA VAL A 23 1.27 -5.49 10.47
C VAL A 23 1.78 -5.75 9.07
N PHE A 24 1.06 -5.29 8.03
CA PHE A 24 1.46 -5.58 6.65
C PHE A 24 2.60 -4.67 6.19
N VAL A 25 2.69 -3.44 6.68
CA VAL A 25 3.85 -2.56 6.47
C VAL A 25 5.11 -3.18 7.07
N GLY A 26 5.04 -3.65 8.31
CA GLY A 26 6.16 -4.32 8.97
C GLY A 26 6.61 -5.59 8.24
N SER A 27 5.66 -6.42 7.80
CA SER A 27 5.96 -7.63 7.00
C SER A 27 6.61 -7.30 5.66
N PHE A 28 6.21 -6.21 4.99
CA PHE A 28 6.79 -5.77 3.73
C PHE A 28 8.27 -5.41 3.88
N PHE A 29 8.62 -4.66 4.93
CA PHE A 29 10.00 -4.24 5.19
C PHE A 29 10.85 -5.25 5.98
N ALA A 30 10.24 -6.31 6.52
CA ALA A 30 10.97 -7.40 7.18
C ALA A 30 11.82 -8.22 6.19
N ILE A 31 11.44 -8.23 4.92
CA ILE A 31 12.22 -8.84 3.85
C ILE A 31 13.27 -7.81 3.41
N HIS A 32 14.53 -8.05 3.75
CA HIS A 32 15.66 -7.25 3.25
C HIS A 32 15.75 -7.42 1.73
N ASP A 33 15.30 -6.41 0.99
CA ASP A 33 15.42 -6.34 -0.46
C ASP A 33 16.48 -5.29 -0.83
N GLU A 34 17.60 -5.77 -1.35
CA GLU A 34 18.77 -4.96 -1.74
C GLU A 34 18.43 -3.93 -2.84
N GLU A 35 17.31 -4.06 -3.55
CA GLU A 35 16.84 -3.07 -4.53
C GLU A 35 15.93 -1.99 -3.92
N ILE A 36 15.28 -2.27 -2.77
CA ILE A 36 14.32 -1.38 -2.10
C ILE A 36 15.00 -0.52 -1.03
N GLU A 37 15.88 -1.11 -0.21
CA GLU A 37 16.63 -0.40 0.84
C GLU A 37 17.31 0.90 0.37
N PRO A 38 18.07 0.91 -0.76
CA PRO A 38 18.71 2.12 -1.22
C PRO A 38 17.73 3.17 -1.74
N LYS A 39 16.46 2.85 -1.98
CA LYS A 39 15.43 3.80 -2.45
C LYS A 39 14.51 4.28 -1.34
N LEU A 40 14.58 3.68 -0.15
CA LEU A 40 13.71 3.99 0.98
C LEU A 40 13.81 5.46 1.42
N HIS A 41 15.03 6.01 1.41
CA HIS A 41 15.29 7.42 1.76
C HIS A 41 14.78 8.43 0.71
N LEU A 42 14.36 7.97 -0.47
CA LEU A 42 13.82 8.82 -1.54
C LEU A 42 12.29 8.92 -1.48
N GLN A 43 11.64 8.15 -0.60
CA GLN A 43 10.19 8.16 -0.47
C GLN A 43 9.69 9.49 0.11
N SER A 44 8.53 9.91 -0.38
CA SER A 44 7.85 11.08 0.15
C SER A 44 7.35 10.79 1.57
N PRO A 45 7.41 11.75 2.51
CA PRO A 45 6.78 11.58 3.82
C PRO A 45 5.23 11.68 3.75
N TRP A 46 4.68 11.89 2.56
CA TRP A 46 3.24 11.93 2.31
C TRP A 46 2.76 10.56 1.84
N LEU A 47 1.88 9.97 2.62
CA LEU A 47 1.20 8.73 2.32
C LEU A 47 -0.17 9.03 1.71
N LEU A 48 -0.43 8.49 0.53
CA LEU A 48 -1.78 8.36 -0.02
C LEU A 48 -2.33 6.97 0.31
N ARG A 49 -3.40 6.93 1.09
CA ARG A 49 -4.05 5.70 1.56
C ARG A 49 -5.43 5.56 0.91
N LEU A 50 -5.65 4.44 0.25
CA LEU A 50 -6.92 4.07 -0.38
C LEU A 50 -7.52 2.89 0.36
N GLU A 51 -8.78 3.00 0.77
CA GLU A 51 -9.58 1.87 1.22
C GLU A 51 -10.50 1.42 0.09
N LEU A 52 -10.47 0.14 -0.26
CA LEU A 52 -11.30 -0.46 -1.31
C LEU A 52 -12.55 -1.12 -0.72
N ASP A 53 -13.64 -1.03 -1.48
CA ASP A 53 -14.91 -1.67 -1.15
C ASP A 53 -14.83 -3.17 -1.50
N ARG A 54 -14.78 -4.00 -0.46
CA ARG A 54 -14.71 -5.47 -0.55
C ARG A 54 -15.85 -6.06 -1.38
N ALA A 55 -17.09 -5.60 -1.20
CA ALA A 55 -18.23 -6.15 -1.92
C ALA A 55 -18.07 -5.94 -3.43
N LYS A 56 -17.60 -4.75 -3.82
CA LYS A 56 -17.35 -4.43 -5.24
C LYS A 56 -16.13 -5.17 -5.81
N MET A 57 -15.09 -5.43 -5.01
CA MET A 57 -13.93 -6.24 -5.42
C MET A 57 -14.34 -7.68 -5.74
N ILE A 58 -15.16 -8.29 -4.88
CA ILE A 58 -15.68 -9.65 -5.06
C ILE A 58 -16.58 -9.73 -6.29
N ASP A 59 -17.53 -8.79 -6.44
CA ASP A 59 -18.45 -8.73 -7.59
C ASP A 59 -17.69 -8.72 -8.94
N ARG A 60 -16.55 -8.02 -8.98
CA ARG A 60 -15.70 -7.90 -10.16
C ARG A 60 -14.60 -8.96 -10.26
N LYS A 61 -14.52 -9.88 -9.31
CA LYS A 61 -13.47 -10.92 -9.22
C LYS A 61 -12.05 -10.34 -9.25
N LEU A 62 -11.84 -9.24 -8.54
CA LEU A 62 -10.55 -8.56 -8.41
C LEU A 62 -9.85 -8.99 -7.12
N THR A 63 -8.52 -9.12 -7.17
CA THR A 63 -7.67 -9.34 -6.00
C THR A 63 -6.86 -8.07 -5.70
N MET A 64 -6.42 -7.90 -4.45
CA MET A 64 -5.59 -6.78 -4.04
C MET A 64 -4.28 -6.73 -4.82
N ALA A 65 -3.63 -7.88 -4.99
CA ALA A 65 -2.40 -7.99 -5.79
C ALA A 65 -2.61 -7.55 -7.24
N TYR A 66 -3.75 -7.90 -7.86
CA TYR A 66 -4.06 -7.46 -9.23
C TYR A 66 -4.22 -5.94 -9.29
N VAL A 67 -5.01 -5.35 -8.39
CA VAL A 67 -5.26 -3.90 -8.38
C VAL A 67 -3.98 -3.12 -8.10
N ALA A 68 -3.22 -3.52 -7.09
CA ALA A 68 -1.94 -2.90 -6.75
C ALA A 68 -0.92 -3.00 -7.89
N GLY A 69 -0.82 -4.17 -8.54
CA GLY A 69 0.06 -4.35 -9.70
C GLY A 69 -0.29 -3.43 -10.87
N ARG A 70 -1.58 -3.28 -11.18
CA ARG A 70 -2.05 -2.35 -12.23
C ARG A 70 -1.78 -0.88 -11.90
N ILE A 71 -1.83 -0.52 -10.61
CA ILE A 71 -1.43 0.81 -10.14
C ILE A 71 0.08 0.99 -10.34
N ALA A 72 0.91 0.07 -9.84
CA ALA A 72 2.36 0.14 -9.96
C ALA A 72 2.82 0.24 -11.44
N GLU A 73 2.26 -0.57 -12.33
CA GLU A 73 2.51 -0.51 -13.78
C GLU A 73 2.20 0.87 -14.40
N SER A 74 1.17 1.54 -13.87
CA SER A 74 0.75 2.86 -14.36
C SER A 74 1.71 3.98 -13.92
N PHE A 75 2.34 3.85 -12.75
CA PHE A 75 3.23 4.86 -12.16
C PHE A 75 4.74 4.57 -12.34
N LYS A 76 5.09 3.46 -13.02
CA LYS A 76 6.47 3.07 -13.38
C LYS A 76 7.42 2.98 -12.18
N THR A 77 8.21 4.03 -11.92
CA THR A 77 9.32 4.05 -10.96
C THR A 77 9.13 5.03 -9.81
N ASP A 78 8.09 5.87 -9.86
CA ASP A 78 8.01 7.06 -9.02
C ASP A 78 7.14 6.84 -7.78
N LEU A 79 6.65 5.61 -7.57
CA LEU A 79 5.68 5.29 -6.53
C LEU A 79 5.90 3.87 -6.00
N PHE A 80 6.00 3.74 -4.69
CA PHE A 80 5.94 2.45 -4.01
C PHE A 80 4.51 2.14 -3.62
N VAL A 81 4.03 0.96 -4.05
CA VAL A 81 2.67 0.50 -3.76
C VAL A 81 2.75 -0.66 -2.78
N ILE A 82 2.17 -0.48 -1.59
CA ILE A 82 2.06 -1.50 -0.55
C ILE A 82 0.57 -1.77 -0.32
N TRP A 83 0.16 -3.03 -0.17
CA TRP A 83 -1.26 -3.37 -0.02
C TRP A 83 -1.49 -4.43 1.04
N SER A 84 -2.71 -4.48 1.58
CA SER A 84 -3.14 -5.52 2.52
C SER A 84 -3.57 -6.81 1.79
N GLU A 85 -3.56 -7.94 2.51
CA GLU A 85 -4.02 -9.22 1.95
C GLU A 85 -5.54 -9.24 1.73
N ASP A 86 -6.01 -10.09 0.81
CA ASP A 86 -7.42 -10.17 0.42
C ASP A 86 -8.36 -10.62 1.57
N ASP A 87 -7.83 -11.25 2.62
CA ASP A 87 -8.57 -11.75 3.78
C ASP A 87 -8.64 -10.75 4.96
N THR A 88 -7.90 -9.64 4.90
CA THR A 88 -7.88 -8.60 5.94
C THR A 88 -9.20 -7.85 6.05
N GLU A 89 -9.64 -7.41 7.24
CA GLU A 89 -10.94 -6.72 7.39
C GLU A 89 -11.09 -5.52 6.44
N LYS A 90 -10.03 -4.71 6.32
CA LYS A 90 -9.94 -3.55 5.42
C LYS A 90 -8.98 -3.81 4.27
N LEU A 91 -9.48 -3.59 3.05
CA LEU A 91 -8.70 -3.68 1.83
C LEU A 91 -8.00 -2.35 1.58
N THR A 92 -6.73 -2.24 1.99
CA THR A 92 -5.99 -0.98 1.98
C THR A 92 -4.85 -1.01 0.97
N ILE A 93 -4.69 0.08 0.20
CA ILE A 93 -3.54 0.33 -0.66
C ILE A 93 -2.87 1.62 -0.20
N ARG A 94 -1.55 1.55 -0.04
CA ARG A 94 -0.66 2.64 0.36
C ARG A 94 0.26 2.99 -0.79
N MET A 95 0.40 4.29 -1.04
CA MET A 95 1.26 4.83 -2.08
C MET A 95 2.17 5.90 -1.48
N VAL A 96 3.48 5.72 -1.62
CA VAL A 96 4.55 6.59 -1.08
C VAL A 96 5.66 6.84 -2.10
#